data_AF-A0AA89BIS6-F1
#
_entry.id   AF-A0AA89BIS6-F1
#
_cell.length_a   1.000
_cell.length_b   1.000
_cell.length_c   1.000
_cell.angle_alpha   90.00
_cell.angle_beta   90.00
_cell.angle_gamma   90.00
#
_symmetry.space_group_name_H-M   'P 1'
#
loop_
_entity.id
_entity.type
_entity.pdbx_description
1 polymer ?
#
loop_
_entity_poly.entity_id
_entity_poly.type
_entity_poly.pdbx_seq_one_letter_code
_entity_poly.pdbx_strand_id
1 'polypeptide(L)'
;MESAFASASAIGDQRQKIEQYKHILSTVIASNDIVQARNFIDHMLSDDVPLVVSRQLLQTFAQELGRLEPEAQKEIAHYTLTQIQPRVVSFEEQVLVIREKLAELYESEEQWSQAAKMLSGIDLDSGMRVIDDTFRLSKCVQIARLYLEDDDAVNAEAFINKASFLVSNSQHEVLNLQYKVCYARILDLKRKFLEAALRYYDISQIQKRQIGDEIIDEDALGQALAAAVTCTILAAAGPQRSRVLATLYKVYLERILRKPEIDAFSEELKGHQAEKIASRMIYEDRMRGSIDQVEAVIHFEDDSEELQQWDQQIVGLCQALNDVLDSMAKKGLAIPV
;
A
#
# COMPACT_ATOMS: atom_id res chain seq x y z
N MET A 1 -27.33 7.20 -39.79
CA MET A 1 -26.44 6.19 -39.18
C MET A 1 -26.86 4.77 -39.53
N GLU A 2 -28.15 4.44 -39.41
CA GLU A 2 -28.70 3.12 -39.79
C GLU A 2 -28.33 2.68 -41.22
N SER A 3 -28.34 3.59 -42.20
CA SER A 3 -27.89 3.30 -43.56
C SER A 3 -26.40 2.90 -43.65
N ALA A 4 -25.54 3.52 -42.82
CA ALA A 4 -24.12 3.19 -42.76
C ALA A 4 -23.90 1.82 -42.11
N PHE A 5 -24.67 1.49 -41.06
CA PHE A 5 -24.64 0.17 -40.43
C PHE A 5 -25.12 -0.94 -41.37
N ALA A 6 -26.23 -0.71 -42.07
CA ALA A 6 -26.74 -1.65 -43.07
C ALA A 6 -25.71 -1.88 -44.18
N SER A 7 -25.04 -0.82 -44.66
CA SER A 7 -24.00 -0.94 -45.68
C SER A 7 -22.79 -1.75 -45.19
N ALA A 8 -22.36 -1.55 -43.94
CA ALA A 8 -21.23 -2.26 -43.35
C ALA A 8 -21.58 -3.73 -43.06
N SER A 9 -22.81 -4.01 -42.61
CA SER A 9 -23.29 -5.36 -42.33
C SER A 9 -23.37 -6.23 -43.59
N ALA A 10 -23.77 -5.63 -44.73
CA ALA A 10 -23.87 -6.31 -46.02
C ALA A 10 -22.52 -6.74 -46.63
N ILE A 11 -21.39 -6.24 -46.12
CA ILE A 11 -20.06 -6.60 -46.63
C ILE A 11 -19.74 -8.07 -46.28
N GLY A 12 -19.49 -8.90 -47.31
CA GLY A 12 -19.12 -10.31 -47.12
C GLY A 12 -17.69 -10.51 -46.62
N ASP A 13 -16.76 -9.65 -47.03
CA ASP A 13 -15.35 -9.72 -46.60
C ASP A 13 -15.18 -9.16 -45.18
N GLN A 14 -14.68 -10.00 -44.26
CA GLN A 14 -14.58 -9.64 -42.85
C GLN A 14 -13.60 -8.49 -42.60
N ARG A 15 -12.50 -8.40 -43.34
CA ARG A 15 -11.49 -7.34 -43.17
C ARG A 15 -12.04 -5.99 -43.60
N GLN A 16 -12.69 -5.94 -44.76
CA GLN A 16 -13.35 -4.72 -45.26
C GLN A 16 -14.50 -4.30 -44.35
N LYS A 17 -15.28 -5.25 -43.83
CA LYS A 17 -16.33 -4.99 -42.83
C LYS A 17 -15.78 -4.31 -41.58
N ILE A 18 -14.69 -4.84 -41.02
CA ILE A 18 -14.04 -4.26 -39.83
C ILE A 18 -13.52 -2.84 -40.12
N GLU A 19 -12.85 -2.62 -41.25
CA GLU A 19 -12.35 -1.29 -41.63
C GLU A 19 -13.48 -0.28 -41.81
N GLN A 20 -14.59 -0.67 -42.44
CA GLN A 20 -15.74 0.20 -42.59
C GLN A 20 -16.35 0.59 -41.23
N TYR A 21 -16.48 -0.36 -40.31
CA TYR A 21 -16.96 -0.06 -38.97
C TYR A 21 -15.98 0.79 -38.15
N LYS A 22 -14.65 0.63 -38.32
CA LYS A 22 -13.67 1.52 -37.69
C LYS A 22 -13.82 2.97 -38.17
N HIS A 23 -14.12 3.17 -39.45
CA HIS A 23 -14.35 4.52 -39.97
C HIS A 23 -15.61 5.16 -39.36
N ILE A 24 -16.68 4.36 -39.20
CA ILE A 24 -17.89 4.81 -38.51
C ILE A 24 -17.58 5.14 -37.04
N LEU A 25 -16.87 4.25 -36.34
CA LEU A 25 -16.45 4.46 -34.94
C LEU A 25 -15.65 5.75 -34.77
N SER A 26 -14.68 6.00 -35.66
CA SER A 26 -13.87 7.24 -35.63
C SER A 26 -14.75 8.49 -35.78
N THR A 27 -15.77 8.43 -36.64
CA THR A 27 -16.73 9.54 -36.81
C THR A 27 -17.59 9.73 -35.55
N VAL A 28 -18.06 8.64 -34.95
CA VAL A 28 -18.84 8.64 -33.71
C VAL A 28 -18.04 9.28 -32.57
N ILE A 29 -16.79 8.86 -32.36
CA ILE A 29 -15.93 9.40 -31.30
C ILE A 29 -15.62 10.88 -31.55
N ALA A 30 -15.31 11.26 -32.79
CA ALA A 30 -15.03 12.65 -33.14
C ALA A 30 -16.24 13.58 -32.95
N SER A 31 -17.46 13.05 -33.06
CA SER A 31 -18.68 13.84 -32.90
C SER A 31 -19.00 14.22 -31.46
N ASN A 32 -18.46 13.48 -30.47
CA ASN A 32 -18.83 13.59 -29.05
C ASN A 32 -20.35 13.47 -28.78
N ASP A 33 -21.11 12.93 -29.72
CA ASP A 33 -22.56 12.79 -29.62
C ASP A 33 -22.92 11.47 -28.93
N ILE A 34 -23.50 11.59 -27.73
CA ILE A 34 -23.88 10.47 -26.88
C ILE A 34 -24.91 9.57 -27.56
N VAL A 35 -25.87 10.14 -28.29
CA VAL A 35 -26.91 9.35 -28.97
C VAL A 35 -26.29 8.50 -30.08
N GLN A 36 -25.34 9.08 -30.81
CA GLN A 36 -24.59 8.39 -31.85
C GLN A 36 -23.74 7.25 -31.31
N ALA A 37 -23.06 7.46 -30.18
CA ALA A 37 -22.28 6.44 -29.51
C ALA A 37 -23.17 5.28 -29.00
N ARG A 38 -24.31 5.58 -28.39
CA ARG A 38 -25.28 4.57 -27.94
C ARG A 38 -25.80 3.72 -29.09
N ASN A 39 -26.19 4.35 -30.20
CA ASN A 39 -26.65 3.62 -31.39
C ASN A 39 -25.56 2.70 -31.97
N PHE A 40 -24.29 3.13 -31.94
CA PHE A 40 -23.17 2.28 -32.34
C PHE A 40 -23.01 1.08 -31.41
N ILE A 41 -23.08 1.27 -30.10
CA ILE A 41 -22.97 0.21 -29.10
C ILE A 41 -24.10 -0.81 -29.28
N ASP A 42 -25.34 -0.35 -29.40
CA ASP A 42 -26.51 -1.22 -29.59
C ASP A 42 -26.37 -2.07 -30.85
N HIS A 43 -25.91 -1.47 -31.96
CA HIS A 43 -25.64 -2.19 -33.20
C HIS A 43 -24.50 -3.20 -33.06
N MET A 44 -23.41 -2.85 -32.37
CA MET A 44 -22.29 -3.78 -32.12
C MET A 44 -22.68 -4.98 -31.25
N LEU A 45 -23.66 -4.81 -30.37
CA LEU A 45 -24.13 -5.85 -29.47
C LEU A 45 -25.32 -6.65 -30.03
N SER A 46 -25.87 -6.24 -31.17
CA SER A 46 -26.95 -6.95 -31.85
C SER A 46 -26.46 -8.25 -32.49
N ASP A 47 -27.40 -9.10 -32.88
CA ASP A 47 -27.11 -10.36 -33.58
C ASP A 47 -26.72 -10.15 -35.06
N ASP A 48 -26.83 -8.92 -35.58
CA ASP A 48 -26.44 -8.57 -36.95
C ASP A 48 -24.92 -8.51 -37.12
N VAL A 49 -24.17 -8.37 -36.02
CA VAL A 49 -22.71 -8.24 -36.03
C VAL A 49 -22.09 -9.53 -35.47
N PRO A 50 -21.23 -10.22 -36.25
CA PRO A 50 -20.53 -11.40 -35.75
C PRO A 50 -19.67 -11.07 -34.53
N LEU A 51 -19.70 -11.94 -33.51
CA LEU A 51 -19.04 -11.71 -32.22
C LEU A 51 -17.56 -11.30 -32.33
N VAL A 52 -16.82 -11.88 -33.28
CA VAL A 52 -15.40 -11.55 -33.52
C VAL A 52 -15.23 -10.08 -33.93
N VAL A 53 -16.14 -9.57 -34.77
CA VAL A 53 -16.15 -8.19 -35.22
C VAL A 53 -16.56 -7.27 -34.07
N SER A 54 -17.62 -7.63 -33.33
CA SER A 54 -18.06 -6.87 -32.14
C SER A 54 -16.96 -6.73 -31.11
N ARG A 55 -16.26 -7.82 -30.74
CA ARG A 55 -15.15 -7.80 -29.79
C ARG A 55 -14.04 -6.84 -30.23
N GLN A 56 -13.62 -6.94 -31.49
CA GLN A 56 -12.53 -6.12 -32.01
C GLN A 56 -12.88 -4.63 -32.04
N LEU A 57 -14.11 -4.29 -32.43
CA LEU A 57 -14.57 -2.90 -32.50
C LEU A 57 -14.84 -2.32 -31.12
N LEU A 58 -15.45 -3.08 -30.22
CA LEU A 58 -15.63 -2.66 -28.82
C LEU A 58 -14.30 -2.52 -28.09
N GLN A 59 -13.29 -3.32 -28.43
CA GLN A 59 -11.92 -3.13 -27.93
C GLN A 59 -11.32 -1.81 -28.40
N THR A 60 -11.48 -1.49 -29.69
CA THR A 60 -10.99 -0.22 -30.26
C THR A 60 -11.74 0.96 -29.64
N PHE A 61 -13.06 0.85 -29.49
CA PHE A 61 -13.89 1.83 -28.80
C PHE A 61 -13.41 2.06 -27.36
N ALA A 62 -13.18 0.99 -26.59
CA ALA A 62 -12.71 1.09 -25.21
C ALA A 62 -11.34 1.79 -25.10
N GLN A 63 -10.44 1.54 -26.05
CA GLN A 63 -9.13 2.20 -26.11
C GLN A 63 -9.23 3.70 -26.46
N GLU A 64 -10.22 4.08 -27.28
CA GLU A 64 -10.41 5.46 -27.72
C GLU A 64 -11.40 6.26 -26.85
N LEU A 65 -11.99 5.66 -25.81
CA LEU A 65 -12.92 6.32 -24.87
C LEU A 65 -12.39 7.64 -24.31
N GLY A 66 -11.08 7.72 -24.03
CA GLY A 66 -10.42 8.92 -23.49
C GLY A 66 -10.33 10.11 -24.45
N ARG A 67 -10.80 9.97 -25.70
CA ARG A 67 -10.92 11.10 -26.65
C ARG A 67 -12.24 11.87 -26.52
N LEU A 68 -13.22 11.28 -25.85
CA LEU A 68 -14.50 11.92 -25.59
C LEU A 68 -14.35 12.98 -24.49
N GLU A 69 -15.31 13.90 -24.41
CA GLU A 69 -15.35 14.82 -23.28
C GLU A 69 -15.67 14.04 -22.00
N PRO A 70 -15.15 14.44 -20.82
CA PRO A 70 -15.29 13.70 -19.57
C PRO A 70 -16.72 13.22 -19.26
N GLU A 71 -17.70 14.09 -19.43
CA GLU A 71 -19.10 13.75 -19.12
C GLU A 71 -19.71 12.77 -20.12
N ALA A 72 -19.42 12.95 -21.41
CA ALA A 72 -19.83 12.01 -22.46
C ALA A 72 -19.13 10.66 -22.27
N GLN A 73 -17.84 10.65 -21.92
CA GLN A 73 -17.09 9.43 -21.63
C GLN A 73 -17.75 8.63 -20.50
N LYS A 74 -18.12 9.27 -19.38
CA LYS A 74 -18.82 8.62 -18.27
C LYS A 74 -20.15 8.02 -18.71
N GLU A 75 -20.98 8.84 -19.35
CA GLU A 75 -22.32 8.43 -19.73
C GLU A 75 -22.31 7.25 -20.73
N ILE A 76 -21.46 7.33 -21.76
CA ILE A 76 -21.35 6.30 -22.79
C ILE A 76 -20.73 5.03 -22.20
N ALA A 77 -19.70 5.13 -21.36
CA ALA A 77 -19.08 3.95 -20.76
C ALA A 77 -20.02 3.22 -19.79
N HIS A 78 -20.78 3.93 -18.95
CA HIS A 78 -21.82 3.32 -18.10
C HIS A 78 -22.93 2.66 -18.92
N TYR A 79 -23.36 3.32 -19.99
CA TYR A 79 -24.32 2.74 -20.94
C TYR A 79 -23.76 1.44 -21.54
N THR A 80 -22.51 1.46 -22.00
CA THR A 80 -21.83 0.30 -22.59
C THR A 80 -21.77 -0.87 -21.60
N LEU A 81 -21.35 -0.63 -20.36
CA LEU A 81 -21.29 -1.65 -19.33
C LEU A 81 -22.68 -2.26 -19.04
N THR A 82 -23.72 -1.42 -19.02
CA THR A 82 -25.11 -1.86 -18.83
C THR A 82 -25.57 -2.77 -19.97
N GLN A 83 -25.32 -2.38 -21.23
CA GLN A 83 -25.72 -3.17 -22.39
C GLN A 83 -24.92 -4.46 -22.55
N ILE A 84 -23.65 -4.47 -22.15
CA ILE A 84 -22.79 -5.67 -22.21
C ILE A 84 -23.16 -6.68 -21.11
N GLN A 85 -23.73 -6.24 -19.99
CA GLN A 85 -23.95 -7.07 -18.80
C GLN A 85 -24.62 -8.45 -19.07
N PRO A 86 -25.64 -8.59 -19.93
CA PRO A 86 -26.27 -9.88 -20.22
C PRO A 86 -25.32 -10.90 -20.90
N ARG A 87 -24.27 -10.41 -21.57
CA ARG A 87 -23.28 -11.20 -22.32
C ARG A 87 -21.85 -10.94 -21.82
N VAL A 88 -21.68 -10.51 -20.57
CA VAL A 88 -20.40 -10.03 -20.02
C VAL A 88 -19.24 -11.00 -20.20
N VAL A 89 -19.48 -12.31 -20.06
CA VAL A 89 -18.48 -13.39 -20.26
C VAL A 89 -17.91 -13.37 -21.68
N SER A 90 -18.70 -12.93 -22.66
CA SER A 90 -18.22 -12.80 -24.04
C SER A 90 -17.35 -11.56 -24.28
N PHE A 91 -17.33 -10.59 -23.36
CA PHE A 91 -16.69 -9.28 -23.56
C PHE A 91 -15.80 -8.87 -22.37
N GLU A 92 -15.26 -9.83 -21.61
CA GLU A 92 -14.49 -9.56 -20.38
C GLU A 92 -13.32 -8.58 -20.60
N GLU A 93 -12.59 -8.70 -21.71
CA GLU A 93 -11.47 -7.83 -22.03
C GLU A 93 -11.93 -6.39 -22.31
N GLN A 94 -13.04 -6.21 -23.02
CA GLN A 94 -13.58 -4.88 -23.29
C GLN A 94 -14.09 -4.24 -22.00
N VAL A 95 -14.78 -5.02 -21.16
CA VAL A 95 -15.29 -4.57 -19.86
C VAL A 95 -14.15 -4.14 -18.93
N LEU A 96 -13.04 -4.89 -18.92
CA LEU A 96 -11.84 -4.53 -18.17
C LEU A 96 -11.35 -3.13 -18.58
N VAL A 97 -11.09 -2.92 -19.87
CA VAL A 97 -10.53 -1.65 -20.38
C VAL A 97 -11.48 -0.49 -20.11
N ILE A 98 -12.79 -0.68 -20.30
CA ILE A 98 -13.80 0.35 -20.03
C ILE A 98 -13.80 0.73 -18.54
N ARG A 99 -13.74 -0.26 -17.63
CA ARG A 99 -13.70 -0.02 -16.18
C ARG A 99 -12.42 0.68 -15.75
N GLU A 100 -11.27 0.30 -16.31
CA GLU A 100 -9.99 0.97 -16.05
C GLU A 100 -10.02 2.43 -16.52
N LYS A 101 -10.51 2.70 -17.73
CA LYS A 101 -10.63 4.07 -18.26
C LYS A 101 -11.59 4.93 -17.45
N LEU A 102 -12.70 4.36 -16.97
CA LEU A 102 -13.60 5.08 -16.06
C LEU A 102 -12.98 5.32 -14.70
N ALA A 103 -12.23 4.36 -14.15
CA ALA A 103 -11.54 4.54 -12.89
C ALA A 103 -10.49 5.65 -12.99
N GLU A 104 -9.67 5.68 -14.04
CA GLU A 104 -8.70 6.74 -14.32
C GLU A 104 -9.37 8.12 -14.39
N LEU A 105 -10.52 8.22 -15.07
CA LEU A 105 -11.27 9.47 -15.17
C LEU A 105 -11.80 9.92 -13.80
N TYR A 106 -12.44 9.03 -13.04
CA TYR A 106 -12.93 9.36 -11.70
C TYR A 106 -11.79 9.72 -10.74
N GLU A 107 -10.65 9.05 -10.84
CA GLU A 107 -9.46 9.36 -10.06
C GLU A 107 -8.93 10.76 -10.38
N SER A 108 -8.91 11.15 -11.67
CA SER A 108 -8.49 12.50 -12.09
C SER A 108 -9.43 13.62 -11.63
N GLU A 109 -10.67 13.28 -11.31
CA GLU A 109 -11.68 14.19 -10.75
C GLU A 109 -11.79 14.08 -9.21
N GLU A 110 -10.86 13.37 -8.57
CA GLU A 110 -10.83 13.13 -7.12
C GLU A 110 -12.11 12.43 -6.59
N GLN A 111 -12.83 11.70 -7.46
CA GLN A 111 -13.98 10.88 -7.09
C GLN A 111 -13.54 9.47 -6.71
N TRP A 112 -12.80 9.37 -5.60
CA TRP A 112 -12.08 8.15 -5.19
C TRP A 112 -12.99 6.93 -5.02
N SER A 113 -14.12 7.07 -4.32
CA SER A 113 -15.11 6.00 -4.15
C SER A 113 -15.67 5.48 -5.48
N GLN A 114 -15.87 6.35 -6.48
CA GLN A 114 -16.39 5.92 -7.78
C GLN A 114 -15.32 5.19 -8.59
N ALA A 115 -14.09 5.68 -8.57
CA ALA A 115 -12.95 4.99 -9.17
C ALA A 115 -12.77 3.58 -8.56
N ALA A 116 -12.83 3.47 -7.23
CA ALA A 116 -12.75 2.20 -6.53
C ALA A 116 -13.87 1.24 -6.93
N LYS A 117 -15.11 1.73 -7.05
CA LYS A 117 -16.27 0.95 -7.51
C LYS A 117 -16.07 0.42 -8.93
N MET A 118 -15.52 1.23 -9.83
CA MET A 118 -15.26 0.81 -11.22
C MET A 118 -14.30 -0.37 -11.27
N LEU A 119 -13.16 -0.27 -10.56
CA LEU A 119 -12.17 -1.34 -10.48
C LEU A 119 -12.67 -2.57 -9.71
N SER A 120 -13.47 -2.38 -8.65
CA SER A 120 -14.02 -3.49 -7.86
C SER A 120 -14.98 -4.40 -8.64
N GLY A 121 -15.57 -3.88 -9.72
CA GLY A 121 -16.44 -4.65 -10.60
C GLY A 121 -15.70 -5.48 -11.66
N ILE A 122 -14.36 -5.47 -11.66
CA ILE A 122 -13.55 -6.37 -12.48
C ILE A 122 -13.56 -7.76 -11.84
N ASP A 123 -13.90 -8.78 -12.61
CA ASP A 123 -13.78 -10.17 -12.16
C ASP A 123 -12.31 -10.61 -12.16
N LEU A 124 -11.68 -10.55 -11.00
CA LEU A 124 -10.28 -10.97 -10.79
C LEU A 124 -10.12 -12.49 -10.72
N ASP A 125 -11.22 -13.24 -10.61
CA ASP A 125 -11.25 -14.69 -10.46
C ASP A 125 -11.76 -15.38 -11.75
N SER A 126 -11.92 -14.64 -12.86
CA SER A 126 -12.35 -15.19 -14.14
C SER A 126 -11.49 -16.39 -14.55
N GLY A 127 -12.15 -17.54 -14.76
CA GLY A 127 -11.52 -18.76 -15.26
C GLY A 127 -11.22 -18.74 -16.76
N MET A 128 -11.72 -17.74 -17.49
CA MET A 128 -11.49 -17.59 -18.93
C MET A 128 -10.19 -16.85 -19.27
N ARG A 129 -9.73 -15.96 -18.39
CA ARG A 129 -8.50 -15.19 -18.56
C ARG A 129 -7.42 -15.72 -17.61
N VAL A 130 -6.23 -15.97 -18.13
CA VAL A 130 -5.05 -16.18 -17.27
C VAL A 130 -4.68 -14.82 -16.69
N ILE A 131 -5.23 -14.52 -15.52
CA ILE A 131 -4.82 -13.37 -14.70
C ILE A 131 -3.69 -13.87 -13.81
N ASP A 132 -2.55 -13.19 -13.83
CA ASP A 132 -1.44 -13.50 -12.95
C ASP A 132 -1.65 -12.91 -11.55
N ASP A 133 -1.00 -13.50 -10.55
CA ASP A 133 -1.16 -13.08 -9.16
C ASP A 133 -0.66 -11.65 -8.93
N THR A 134 0.30 -11.19 -9.73
CA THR A 134 0.78 -9.81 -9.72
C THR A 134 -0.32 -8.84 -10.12
N PHE A 135 -1.06 -9.09 -11.21
CA PHE A 135 -2.18 -8.23 -11.61
C PHE A 135 -3.28 -8.20 -10.54
N ARG A 136 -3.64 -9.35 -9.96
CA ARG A 136 -4.62 -9.42 -8.87
C ARG A 136 -4.19 -8.61 -7.66
N LEU A 137 -2.93 -8.77 -7.23
CA LEU A 137 -2.36 -8.03 -6.12
C LEU A 137 -2.37 -6.53 -6.39
N SER A 138 -1.95 -6.13 -7.59
CA SER A 138 -1.91 -4.72 -8.03
C SER A 138 -3.30 -4.08 -7.95
N LYS A 139 -4.32 -4.74 -8.52
CA LYS A 139 -5.70 -4.24 -8.47
C LYS A 139 -6.27 -4.21 -7.05
N CYS A 140 -6.02 -5.22 -6.22
CA CYS A 140 -6.49 -5.21 -4.84
C CYS A 140 -5.88 -4.03 -4.05
N VAL A 141 -4.57 -3.79 -4.19
CA VAL A 141 -3.90 -2.67 -3.52
C VAL A 141 -4.40 -1.33 -4.07
N GLN A 142 -4.58 -1.20 -5.39
CA GLN A 142 -5.12 0.02 -6.01
C GLN A 142 -6.52 0.35 -5.50
N ILE A 143 -7.43 -0.64 -5.46
CA ILE A 143 -8.80 -0.46 -4.95
C ILE A 143 -8.78 -0.04 -3.48
N ALA A 144 -7.95 -0.68 -2.66
CA ALA A 144 -7.82 -0.32 -1.24
C ALA A 144 -7.31 1.11 -1.05
N ARG A 145 -6.35 1.55 -1.86
CA ARG A 145 -5.85 2.95 -1.86
C ARG A 145 -6.95 3.94 -2.18
N LEU A 146 -7.73 3.70 -3.23
CA LEU A 146 -8.80 4.60 -3.63
C LEU A 146 -9.86 4.74 -2.52
N TYR A 147 -10.27 3.63 -1.88
CA TYR A 147 -11.19 3.73 -0.73
C TYR A 147 -10.60 4.47 0.47
N LEU A 148 -9.29 4.37 0.69
CA LEU A 148 -8.61 5.09 1.78
C LEU A 148 -8.53 6.60 1.57
N GLU A 149 -8.60 7.10 0.34
CA GLU A 149 -8.64 8.54 0.09
C GLU A 149 -9.99 9.18 0.51
N ASP A 150 -11.05 8.37 0.60
CA ASP A 150 -12.37 8.74 1.15
C ASP A 150 -12.59 8.23 2.61
N ASP A 151 -11.51 7.85 3.32
CA ASP A 151 -11.55 7.27 4.68
C ASP A 151 -12.45 6.02 4.83
N ASP A 152 -12.79 5.33 3.72
CA ASP A 152 -13.61 4.12 3.71
C ASP A 152 -12.77 2.88 4.04
N ALA A 153 -12.37 2.79 5.30
CA ALA A 153 -11.56 1.68 5.81
C ALA A 153 -12.27 0.31 5.71
N VAL A 154 -13.61 0.29 5.67
CA VAL A 154 -14.38 -0.96 5.61
C VAL A 154 -14.23 -1.61 4.24
N ASN A 155 -14.47 -0.85 3.17
CA ASN A 155 -14.30 -1.36 1.82
C ASN A 155 -12.82 -1.58 1.50
N ALA A 156 -11.92 -0.70 1.96
CA ALA A 156 -10.48 -0.89 1.79
C ALA A 156 -9.98 -2.21 2.42
N GLU A 157 -10.44 -2.55 3.64
CA GLU A 157 -10.05 -3.78 4.33
C GLU A 157 -10.47 -5.05 3.57
N ALA A 158 -11.63 -5.03 2.90
CA ALA A 158 -12.09 -6.16 2.11
C ALA A 158 -11.09 -6.52 0.99
N PHE A 159 -10.52 -5.52 0.33
CA PHE A 159 -9.55 -5.73 -0.75
C PHE A 159 -8.13 -5.98 -0.25
N ILE A 160 -7.70 -5.33 0.84
CA ILE A 160 -6.38 -5.59 1.42
C ILE A 160 -6.28 -7.02 1.97
N ASN A 161 -7.38 -7.57 2.51
CA ASN A 161 -7.40 -8.96 2.97
C ASN A 161 -7.25 -9.93 1.79
N LYS A 162 -7.84 -9.64 0.63
CA LYS A 162 -7.61 -10.44 -0.59
C LYS A 162 -6.14 -10.36 -1.04
N ALA A 163 -5.55 -9.16 -1.01
CA ALA A 163 -4.13 -8.96 -1.30
C ALA A 163 -3.19 -9.73 -0.36
N SER A 164 -3.59 -9.92 0.91
CA SER A 164 -2.75 -10.58 1.93
C SER A 164 -2.37 -12.03 1.58
N PHE A 165 -3.21 -12.73 0.81
CA PHE A 165 -2.93 -14.10 0.35
C PHE A 165 -1.91 -14.15 -0.79
N LEU A 166 -1.74 -13.04 -1.52
CA LEU A 166 -0.89 -12.96 -2.70
C LEU A 166 0.47 -12.32 -2.38
N VAL A 167 0.52 -11.40 -1.43
CA VAL A 167 1.71 -10.60 -1.11
C VAL A 167 2.91 -11.44 -0.65
N SER A 168 2.68 -12.57 0.02
CA SER A 168 3.77 -13.43 0.51
C SER A 168 4.57 -14.10 -0.60
N ASN A 169 3.94 -14.33 -1.75
CA ASN A 169 4.55 -14.99 -2.91
C ASN A 169 5.00 -13.98 -3.98
N SER A 170 4.70 -12.69 -3.78
CA SER A 170 5.04 -11.62 -4.71
C SER A 170 6.52 -11.23 -4.62
N GLN A 171 7.19 -11.23 -5.77
CA GLN A 171 8.56 -10.71 -5.91
C GLN A 171 8.59 -9.18 -6.16
N HIS A 172 7.42 -8.53 -6.30
CA HIS A 172 7.31 -7.10 -6.58
C HIS A 172 7.44 -6.29 -5.29
N GLU A 173 8.67 -5.88 -4.95
CA GLU A 173 8.97 -5.17 -3.71
C GLU A 173 8.20 -3.84 -3.55
N VAL A 174 8.02 -3.07 -4.63
CA VAL A 174 7.23 -1.82 -4.62
C VAL A 174 5.79 -2.09 -4.21
N LEU A 175 5.16 -3.07 -4.84
CA LEU A 175 3.77 -3.42 -4.57
C LEU A 175 3.59 -3.98 -3.15
N ASN A 176 4.59 -4.72 -2.65
CA ASN A 176 4.63 -5.20 -1.27
C ASN A 176 4.75 -4.03 -0.27
N LEU A 177 5.49 -2.97 -0.61
CA LEU A 177 5.56 -1.75 0.19
C LEU A 177 4.22 -1.00 0.19
N GLN A 178 3.62 -0.79 -0.99
CA GLN A 178 2.31 -0.15 -1.11
C GLN A 178 1.25 -0.90 -0.30
N TYR A 179 1.23 -2.24 -0.36
CA TYR A 179 0.40 -3.08 0.49
C TYR A 179 0.61 -2.80 1.98
N LYS A 180 1.87 -2.78 2.46
CA LYS A 180 2.20 -2.53 3.87
C LYS A 180 1.69 -1.16 4.34
N VAL A 181 1.92 -0.12 3.54
CA VAL A 181 1.46 1.25 3.83
C VAL A 181 -0.06 1.30 3.90
N CYS A 182 -0.76 0.73 2.92
CA CYS A 182 -2.23 0.67 2.91
C CYS A 182 -2.77 -0.07 4.13
N TYR A 183 -2.18 -1.21 4.47
CA TYR A 183 -2.62 -2.01 5.60
C TYR A 183 -2.45 -1.27 6.93
N ALA A 184 -1.33 -0.55 7.11
CA ALA A 184 -1.13 0.30 8.28
C ALA A 184 -2.18 1.41 8.39
N ARG A 185 -2.48 2.12 7.28
CA ARG A 185 -3.54 3.15 7.21
C ARG A 185 -4.93 2.60 7.58
N ILE A 186 -5.29 1.41 7.07
CA ILE A 186 -6.57 0.76 7.38
C ILE A 186 -6.68 0.47 8.87
N LEU A 187 -5.63 -0.11 9.47
CA LEU A 187 -5.62 -0.41 10.91
C LEU A 187 -5.77 0.85 11.77
N ASP A 188 -5.11 1.93 11.36
CA ASP A 188 -5.20 3.24 12.02
C ASP A 188 -6.63 3.81 11.99
N LEU A 189 -7.24 3.89 10.81
CA LEU A 189 -8.64 4.34 10.65
C LEU A 189 -9.63 3.48 11.44
N LYS A 190 -9.37 2.17 11.52
CA LYS A 190 -10.17 1.23 12.32
C LYS A 190 -9.86 1.27 13.82
N ARG A 191 -9.03 2.21 14.28
CA ARG A 191 -8.62 2.41 15.68
C ARG A 191 -7.87 1.23 16.30
N LYS A 192 -7.28 0.36 15.47
CA LYS A 192 -6.38 -0.72 15.90
C LYS A 192 -4.97 -0.17 16.08
N PHE A 193 -4.84 0.84 16.95
CA PHE A 193 -3.66 1.70 17.00
C PHE A 193 -2.36 0.96 17.33
N LEU A 194 -2.37 -0.05 18.21
CA LEU A 194 -1.14 -0.82 18.50
C LEU A 194 -0.66 -1.62 17.29
N GLU A 195 -1.58 -2.23 16.54
CA GLU A 195 -1.25 -2.99 15.34
C GLU A 195 -0.74 -2.03 14.25
N ALA A 196 -1.42 -0.90 14.05
CA ALA A 196 -1.00 0.15 13.12
C ALA A 196 0.40 0.68 13.47
N ALA A 197 0.66 0.98 14.75
CA ALA A 197 1.93 1.49 15.22
C ALA A 197 3.10 0.57 14.90
N LEU A 198 2.94 -0.73 15.12
CA LEU A 198 3.96 -1.73 14.78
C LEU A 198 4.25 -1.77 13.28
N ARG A 199 3.20 -1.70 12.44
CA ARG A 199 3.37 -1.69 10.98
C ARG A 199 4.05 -0.41 10.47
N TYR A 200 3.63 0.75 10.98
CA TYR A 200 4.27 2.02 10.66
C TYR A 200 5.73 2.05 11.12
N TYR A 201 6.02 1.48 12.29
CA TYR A 201 7.38 1.31 12.77
C TYR A 201 8.20 0.46 11.81
N ASP A 202 7.72 -0.73 11.42
CA ASP A 202 8.39 -1.60 10.44
C ASP A 202 8.70 -0.87 9.12
N ILE A 203 7.76 -0.06 8.63
CA ILE A 203 7.94 0.76 7.42
C ILE A 203 9.04 1.81 7.64
N SER A 204 9.07 2.47 8.80
CA SER A 204 10.07 3.49 9.13
C SER A 204 11.51 2.95 9.20
N GLN A 205 11.67 1.64 9.43
CA GLN A 205 12.97 0.97 9.53
C GLN A 205 13.51 0.47 8.17
N ILE A 206 12.81 0.75 7.06
CA ILE A 206 13.30 0.36 5.74
C ILE A 206 14.58 1.14 5.41
N GLN A 207 15.70 0.41 5.31
CA GLN A 207 17.01 0.99 5.00
C GLN A 207 17.25 1.17 3.49
N LYS A 208 16.58 0.37 2.65
CA LYS A 208 16.67 0.49 1.19
C LYS A 208 16.14 1.86 0.78
N ARG A 209 16.96 2.65 0.08
CA ARG A 209 16.57 3.98 -0.44
C ARG A 209 16.02 3.95 -1.86
N GLN A 210 16.12 2.79 -2.50
CA GLN A 210 15.55 2.52 -3.80
C GLN A 210 14.96 1.11 -3.79
N ILE A 211 13.72 1.00 -4.27
CA ILE A 211 13.01 -0.27 -4.46
C ILE A 211 12.46 -0.27 -5.88
N GLY A 212 13.05 -1.09 -6.75
CA GLY A 212 12.77 -1.02 -8.18
C GLY A 212 13.08 0.37 -8.75
N ASP A 213 12.09 0.97 -9.40
CA ASP A 213 12.18 2.32 -9.98
C ASP A 213 11.75 3.42 -9.00
N GLU A 214 11.22 3.07 -7.81
CA GLU A 214 10.78 4.04 -6.81
C GLU A 214 11.91 4.38 -5.83
N ILE A 215 12.14 5.69 -5.64
CA ILE A 215 13.04 6.22 -4.62
C ILE A 215 12.22 6.39 -3.34
N ILE A 216 12.70 5.81 -2.24
CA ILE A 216 12.05 5.99 -0.95
C ILE A 216 12.50 7.32 -0.37
N ASP A 217 11.56 8.26 -0.34
CA ASP A 217 11.74 9.56 0.30
C ASP A 217 11.98 9.38 1.80
N GLU A 218 13.01 10.06 2.29
CA GLU A 218 13.36 10.08 3.70
C GLU A 218 12.28 10.74 4.55
N ASP A 219 11.60 11.75 3.99
CA ASP A 219 10.48 12.43 4.64
C ASP A 219 9.31 11.47 4.82
N ALA A 220 9.02 10.60 3.84
CA ALA A 220 7.98 9.58 3.94
C ALA A 220 8.28 8.55 5.06
N LEU A 221 9.55 8.14 5.22
CA LEU A 221 9.95 7.29 6.34
C LEU A 221 9.82 8.02 7.69
N GLY A 222 10.03 9.33 7.70
CA GLY A 222 9.84 10.19 8.88
C GLY A 222 8.36 10.28 9.27
N GLN A 223 7.49 10.48 8.29
CA GLN A 223 6.04 10.47 8.45
C GLN A 223 5.54 9.12 8.98
N ALA A 224 6.06 7.99 8.48
CA ALA A 224 5.74 6.67 9.01
C ALA A 224 6.11 6.53 10.49
N LEU A 225 7.30 7.02 10.90
CA LEU A 225 7.69 7.00 12.31
C LEU A 225 6.77 7.90 13.17
N ALA A 226 6.43 9.09 12.68
CA ALA A 226 5.52 10.00 13.37
C ALA A 226 4.12 9.38 13.53
N ALA A 227 3.62 8.68 12.52
CA ALA A 227 2.37 7.92 12.58
C ALA A 227 2.46 6.78 13.60
N ALA A 228 3.58 6.06 13.66
CA ALA A 228 3.81 5.01 14.67
C ALA A 228 3.75 5.55 16.11
N VAL A 229 4.40 6.69 16.36
CA VAL A 229 4.36 7.38 17.66
C VAL A 229 2.94 7.83 17.99
N THR A 230 2.25 8.47 17.04
CA THR A 230 0.88 8.97 17.21
C THR A 230 -0.08 7.84 17.55
N CYS A 231 -0.05 6.75 16.77
CA CYS A 231 -0.83 5.53 17.05
C CYS A 231 -0.52 4.96 18.44
N THR A 232 0.76 4.87 18.82
CA THR A 232 1.15 4.35 20.15
C THR A 232 0.62 5.23 21.27
N ILE A 233 0.61 6.55 21.11
CA ILE A 233 0.05 7.48 22.09
C ILE A 233 -1.46 7.27 22.24
N LEU A 234 -2.18 7.17 21.12
CA LEU A 234 -3.64 6.98 21.04
C LEU A 234 -4.13 5.61 21.50
N ALA A 235 -3.27 4.59 21.47
CA ALA A 235 -3.58 3.24 21.93
C ALA A 235 -4.02 3.20 23.40
N ALA A 236 -4.85 2.21 23.74
CA ALA A 236 -5.26 1.94 25.12
C ALA A 236 -4.05 1.68 26.03
N ALA A 237 -4.13 2.16 27.27
CA ALA A 237 -3.07 1.97 28.26
C ALA A 237 -2.86 0.47 28.55
N GLY A 238 -1.59 0.03 28.55
CA GLY A 238 -1.23 -1.34 28.87
C GLY A 238 0.24 -1.67 28.64
N PRO A 239 0.71 -2.86 29.07
CA PRO A 239 2.12 -3.24 29.00
C PRO A 239 2.67 -3.27 27.56
N GLN A 240 1.85 -3.65 26.58
CA GLN A 240 2.26 -3.66 25.18
C GLN A 240 2.51 -2.24 24.65
N ARG A 241 1.61 -1.29 24.95
CA ARG A 241 1.78 0.13 24.61
C ARG A 241 3.06 0.70 25.20
N SER A 242 3.32 0.45 26.49
CA SER A 242 4.53 0.96 27.16
C SER A 242 5.82 0.41 26.53
N ARG A 243 5.84 -0.87 26.13
CA ARG A 243 6.98 -1.46 25.43
C ARG A 243 7.21 -0.80 24.06
N VAL A 244 6.17 -0.65 23.25
CA VAL A 244 6.27 0.01 21.94
C VAL A 244 6.74 1.46 22.10
N LEU A 245 6.21 2.17 23.09
CA LEU A 245 6.63 3.55 23.38
C LEU A 245 8.11 3.64 23.77
N ALA A 246 8.61 2.72 24.60
CA ALA A 246 10.03 2.67 24.97
C ALA A 246 10.91 2.41 23.75
N THR A 247 10.52 1.49 22.86
CA THR A 247 11.20 1.24 21.59
C THR A 247 11.21 2.50 20.71
N LEU A 248 10.06 3.14 20.52
CA LEU A 248 9.93 4.33 19.68
C LEU A 248 10.71 5.52 20.25
N TYR A 249 10.75 5.69 21.57
CA TYR A 249 11.53 6.74 22.22
C TYR A 249 13.03 6.57 21.94
N LYS A 250 13.56 5.34 22.10
CA LYS A 250 14.95 5.03 21.79
C LYS A 250 15.27 5.30 20.31
N VAL A 251 14.42 4.83 19.40
CA VAL A 251 14.61 5.00 17.96
C VAL A 251 14.50 6.47 17.53
N TYR A 252 13.57 7.22 18.13
CA TYR A 252 13.42 8.65 17.86
C TYR A 252 14.68 9.43 18.24
N LEU A 253 15.28 9.11 19.39
CA LEU A 253 16.56 9.68 19.81
C LEU A 253 17.71 9.29 18.87
N GLU A 254 17.79 8.01 18.48
CA GLU A 254 18.82 7.51 17.54
C GLU A 254 18.66 8.06 16.11
N ARG A 255 17.46 8.50 15.71
CA ARG A 255 17.21 9.01 14.36
C ARG A 255 17.48 10.52 14.22
N ILE A 256 17.44 11.27 15.33
CA ILE A 256 17.87 12.68 15.37
C ILE A 256 19.38 12.82 15.17
N LEU A 257 20.17 11.81 15.56
CA LEU A 257 21.63 11.79 15.42
C LEU A 257 22.07 10.49 14.76
N ARG A 258 22.36 10.49 13.46
CA ARG A 258 22.76 9.26 12.75
C ARG A 258 24.19 8.88 13.09
N LYS A 259 24.46 7.58 13.21
CA LYS A 259 25.81 7.08 13.51
C LYS A 259 26.91 7.64 12.58
N PRO A 260 26.76 7.71 11.25
CA PRO A 260 27.76 8.33 10.38
C PRO A 260 27.97 9.83 10.63
N GLU A 261 26.91 10.55 11.00
CA GLU A 261 26.97 11.99 11.34
C GLU A 261 27.62 12.20 12.72
N ILE A 262 27.34 11.30 13.67
CA ILE A 262 27.99 11.26 14.99
C ILE A 262 29.47 10.95 14.83
N ASP A 263 29.82 9.95 14.01
CA ASP A 263 31.22 9.55 13.78
C ASP A 263 31.99 10.70 13.12
N ALA A 264 31.44 11.34 12.09
CA ALA A 264 32.04 12.52 11.46
C ALA A 264 32.19 13.70 12.42
N PHE A 265 31.15 14.02 13.21
CA PHE A 265 31.23 15.06 14.23
C PHE A 265 32.26 14.72 15.33
N SER A 266 32.35 13.44 15.72
CA SER A 266 33.31 12.97 16.72
C SER A 266 34.75 13.08 16.22
N GLU A 267 35.01 12.89 14.93
CA GLU A 267 36.34 13.09 14.33
C GLU A 267 36.76 14.58 14.33
N GLU A 268 35.79 15.50 14.23
CA GLU A 268 36.04 16.95 14.29
C GLU A 268 36.16 17.49 15.72
N LEU A 269 35.63 16.75 16.70
CA LEU A 269 35.58 17.18 18.10
C LEU A 269 36.94 17.03 18.78
N LYS A 270 37.51 18.15 19.25
CA LYS A 270 38.75 18.11 20.03
C LYS A 270 38.45 17.70 21.48
N GLY A 271 39.34 16.95 22.12
CA GLY A 271 39.15 16.45 23.50
C GLY A 271 38.74 17.53 24.52
N HIS A 272 39.36 18.72 24.47
CA HIS A 272 38.99 19.84 25.34
C HIS A 272 37.58 20.41 25.09
N GLN A 273 37.03 20.25 23.89
CA GLN A 273 35.66 20.67 23.56
C GLN A 273 34.66 19.70 24.18
N ALA A 274 34.93 18.39 24.09
CA ALA A 274 34.14 17.35 24.73
C ALA A 274 34.12 17.53 26.26
N GLU A 275 35.30 17.70 26.87
CA GLU A 275 35.45 17.92 28.31
C GLU A 275 34.69 19.17 28.78
N LYS A 276 34.80 20.28 28.05
CA LYS A 276 34.11 21.53 28.41
C LYS A 276 32.58 21.39 28.34
N ILE A 277 32.07 20.65 27.37
CA ILE A 277 30.63 20.38 27.24
C ILE A 277 30.17 19.47 28.38
N ALA A 278 30.89 18.36 28.63
CA ALA A 278 30.59 17.42 29.70
C ALA A 278 30.62 18.10 31.07
N SER A 279 31.66 18.91 31.34
CA SER A 279 31.81 19.67 32.59
C SER A 279 30.63 20.60 32.83
N ARG A 280 30.17 21.32 31.80
CA ARG A 280 28.98 22.17 31.88
C ARG A 280 27.72 21.36 32.13
N MET A 281 27.54 20.22 31.47
CA MET A 281 26.33 19.39 31.63
C MET A 281 26.25 18.73 33.01
N ILE A 282 27.39 18.29 33.56
CA ILE A 282 27.50 17.77 34.93
C ILE A 282 27.22 18.90 35.95
N TYR A 283 27.81 20.07 35.74
CA TYR A 283 27.56 21.23 36.61
C TYR A 283 26.09 21.69 36.61
N GLU A 284 25.40 21.59 35.47
CA GLU A 284 23.98 21.93 35.32
C GLU A 284 23.03 20.81 35.75
N ASP A 285 23.53 19.69 36.29
CA ASP A 285 22.75 18.50 36.69
C ASP A 285 21.93 17.90 35.52
N ARG A 286 22.40 18.09 34.28
CA ARG A 286 21.78 17.55 33.05
C ARG A 286 22.43 16.24 32.59
N MET A 287 23.53 15.84 33.22
CA MET A 287 24.30 14.63 32.93
C MET A 287 24.93 14.16 34.25
N ARG A 288 24.67 12.92 34.67
CA ARG A 288 25.27 12.35 35.88
C ARG A 288 26.59 11.68 35.57
N GLY A 289 27.62 12.01 36.33
CA GLY A 289 28.97 11.55 36.09
C GLY A 289 30.04 12.44 36.68
N SER A 290 31.30 12.02 36.51
CA SER A 290 32.49 12.74 36.94
C SER A 290 33.55 12.77 35.83
N ILE A 291 34.44 13.75 35.89
CA ILE A 291 35.52 13.91 34.92
C ILE A 291 36.85 13.66 35.62
N ASP A 292 37.61 12.67 35.15
CA ASP A 292 39.00 12.47 35.53
C ASP A 292 39.91 13.15 34.52
N GLN A 293 40.48 14.29 34.90
CA GLN A 293 41.39 15.06 34.06
C GLN A 293 42.79 14.45 33.97
N VAL A 294 43.17 13.55 34.87
CA VAL A 294 44.48 12.88 34.88
C VAL A 294 44.47 11.71 33.90
N GLU A 295 43.40 10.91 33.92
CA GLU A 295 43.21 9.80 33.00
C GLU A 295 42.59 10.23 31.66
N ALA A 296 42.10 11.48 31.58
CA ALA A 296 41.37 12.04 30.45
C ALA A 296 40.11 11.22 30.08
N VAL A 297 39.37 10.78 31.11
CA VAL A 297 38.17 9.95 30.99
C VAL A 297 36.97 10.63 31.65
N ILE A 298 35.79 10.46 31.05
CA ILE A 298 34.51 10.85 31.64
C ILE A 298 33.84 9.58 32.15
N HIS A 299 33.55 9.54 33.45
CA HIS A 299 32.79 8.47 34.08
C HIS A 299 31.32 8.85 34.10
N PHE A 300 30.46 8.04 33.47
CA PHE A 300 29.02 8.21 33.58
C PHE A 300 28.50 7.39 34.75
N GLU A 301 27.71 8.01 35.62
CA GLU A 301 26.97 7.28 36.63
C GLU A 301 25.79 6.59 35.96
N ASP A 302 25.73 5.26 36.05
CA ASP A 302 24.58 4.48 35.62
C ASP A 302 23.63 4.36 36.82
N ASP A 303 22.40 4.88 36.68
CA ASP A 303 21.37 4.80 37.74
C ASP A 303 20.90 3.34 37.99
N SER A 304 21.45 2.36 37.27
CA SER A 304 21.32 0.96 37.65
C SER A 304 22.19 0.67 38.87
N GLU A 305 21.62 0.91 40.06
CA GLU A 305 22.18 0.46 41.33
C GLU A 305 22.70 -0.98 41.16
N GLU A 306 23.96 -1.25 41.49
CA GLU A 306 24.57 -2.59 41.33
C GLU A 306 23.70 -3.69 41.98
N LEU A 307 22.93 -3.33 43.00
CA LEU A 307 21.90 -4.16 43.65
C LEU A 307 20.71 -4.50 42.74
N GLN A 308 20.22 -3.57 41.92
CA GLN A 308 19.16 -3.83 40.94
C GLN A 308 19.65 -4.73 39.80
N GLN A 309 20.90 -4.56 39.32
CA GLN A 309 21.49 -5.49 38.38
C GLN A 309 21.68 -6.89 39.00
N TRP A 310 22.10 -6.94 40.26
CA TRP A 310 22.21 -8.20 41.01
C TRP A 310 20.84 -8.88 41.17
N ASP A 311 19.79 -8.14 41.54
CA ASP A 311 18.42 -8.66 41.63
C ASP A 311 17.91 -9.16 40.28
N GLN A 312 18.18 -8.45 39.18
CA GLN A 312 17.84 -8.92 37.83
C GLN A 312 18.58 -10.20 37.45
N GLN A 313 19.85 -10.33 37.82
CA GLN A 313 20.63 -11.56 37.60
C GLN A 313 20.09 -12.74 38.42
N ILE A 314 19.69 -12.50 39.68
CA ILE A 314 19.04 -13.52 40.52
C ILE A 314 17.73 -13.97 39.88
N VAL A 315 16.89 -13.02 39.43
CA VAL A 315 15.62 -13.33 38.76
C VAL A 315 15.86 -14.15 37.49
N GLY A 316 16.83 -13.77 36.66
CA GLY A 316 17.21 -14.51 35.46
C GLY A 316 17.70 -15.93 35.76
N LEU A 317 18.52 -16.10 36.82
CA LEU A 317 18.98 -17.42 37.27
C LEU A 317 17.81 -18.30 37.74
N CYS A 318 16.89 -17.74 38.53
CA CYS A 318 15.71 -18.45 39.00
C CYS A 318 14.78 -18.86 37.86
N GLN A 319 14.61 -18.02 36.84
CA GLN A 319 13.84 -18.37 35.64
C GLN A 319 14.50 -19.48 34.83
N ALA A 320 15.82 -19.41 34.60
CA ALA A 320 16.54 -20.47 33.92
C ALA A 320 16.46 -21.82 34.67
N LEU A 321 16.50 -21.79 36.00
CA LEU A 321 16.32 -22.98 36.83
C LEU A 321 14.90 -23.55 36.67
N ASN A 322 13.88 -22.71 36.70
CA ASN A 322 12.49 -23.12 36.49
C ASN A 322 12.28 -23.73 35.09
N ASP A 323 12.87 -23.15 34.04
CA ASP A 323 12.79 -23.68 32.68
C ASP A 323 13.44 -25.07 32.58
N VAL A 324 14.55 -25.30 33.28
CA VAL A 324 15.20 -26.61 33.37
C VAL A 324 14.31 -27.61 34.11
N LEU A 325 13.71 -27.20 35.23
CA LEU A 325 12.78 -28.05 35.99
C LEU A 325 11.55 -28.43 35.16
N ASP A 326 10.94 -27.47 34.46
CA ASP A 326 9.82 -27.71 33.54
C ASP A 326 10.21 -28.63 32.38
N SER A 327 11.43 -28.48 31.86
CA SER A 327 11.97 -29.36 30.81
C SER A 327 12.20 -30.78 31.32
N MET A 328 12.68 -30.94 32.57
CA MET A 328 12.83 -32.24 33.23
C MET A 328 11.48 -32.91 33.48
N ALA A 329 10.48 -32.16 33.97
CA ALA A 329 9.11 -32.63 34.16
C ALA A 329 8.49 -33.11 32.84
N LYS A 330 8.62 -32.33 31.76
CA LYS A 330 8.14 -32.70 30.42
C LYS A 330 8.81 -33.96 29.88
N LYS A 331 10.05 -34.24 30.30
CA LYS A 331 10.80 -35.46 29.94
C LYS A 331 10.58 -36.64 30.89
N GLY A 332 9.68 -36.50 31.88
CA GLY A 332 9.33 -37.57 32.82
C GLY A 332 10.44 -37.90 33.83
N LEU A 333 11.40 -36.99 34.02
CA LEU A 333 12.47 -37.15 35.01
C LEU A 333 11.93 -36.76 36.40
N ALA A 334 12.25 -37.55 37.42
CA ALA A 334 11.85 -37.25 38.79
C ALA A 334 12.57 -35.97 39.28
N ILE A 335 11.80 -34.97 39.67
CA ILE A 335 12.32 -33.74 40.28
C ILE A 335 12.49 -33.99 41.78
N PRO A 336 13.71 -33.89 42.33
CA PRO A 336 13.90 -33.92 43.77
C PRO A 336 13.26 -32.66 44.38
N VAL A 337 12.31 -32.87 45.29
CA VAL A 337 11.65 -31.81 46.07
C VAL A 337 12.56 -31.33 47.20
#